data_AF-A0AAD8BY00-F1
#
_entry.id   AF-A0AAD8BY00-F1
#
_cell.length_a   1.000
_cell.length_b   1.000
_cell.length_c   1.000
_cell.angle_alpha   90.00
_cell.angle_beta   90.00
_cell.angle_gamma   90.00
#
_symmetry.space_group_name_H-M   'P 1'
#
loop_
_entity.id
_entity.type
_entity.pdbx_description
1 polymer ?
#
loop_
_entity_poly.entity_id
_entity_poly.type
_entity_poly.pdbx_seq_one_letter_code
_entity_poly.pdbx_strand_id
1 'polypeptide(L)'
;MNRFIGFVIAVSYLTTVNAQTSDLDSVVATYTQACQLVVAYNLTVLCNYISIYDGYFDRVKLGFCTENEYNNLTVTVCGGNVTDTEVSPARTNFYAAVNNVSHSCQSNIYACIKKSVIPMAVRQQEQFCSLMSLNVNGTSSEQCLTTGDYNCTQVEFNQLKTAACSVNSTTVDQNFSRALLNTTSRCQSMISQCAETSTEARRDVLFQKYCDSLKINSNAGSAEECFKQDGACTSAEFDMLKLAACGQEATTSTVISPTSPRNTATNISAASVIFVLSLSAAFCGGFF
;
A
#
# COMPACT_ATOMS: atom_id res chain seq x y z
N MET A 1 9.71 -4.14 -43.57
CA MET A 1 8.26 -4.02 -43.29
C MET A 1 7.99 -4.67 -41.93
N ASN A 2 8.07 -3.90 -40.85
CA ASN A 2 7.75 -4.37 -39.50
C ASN A 2 6.32 -3.98 -39.16
N ARG A 3 5.45 -4.98 -38.94
CA ARG A 3 4.10 -4.77 -38.45
C ARG A 3 4.17 -4.55 -36.94
N PHE A 4 4.00 -3.30 -36.51
CA PHE A 4 3.58 -3.00 -35.15
C PHE A 4 2.14 -3.49 -34.98
N ILE A 5 1.95 -4.56 -34.21
CA ILE A 5 0.64 -4.91 -33.68
C ILE A 5 0.43 -3.99 -32.47
N GLY A 6 -0.16 -2.83 -32.73
CA GLY A 6 -0.64 -1.95 -31.67
C GLY A 6 -1.83 -2.63 -30.99
N PHE A 7 -1.65 -3.02 -29.73
CA PHE A 7 -2.76 -3.35 -28.85
C PHE A 7 -3.51 -2.03 -28.56
N VAL A 8 -4.50 -1.73 -29.41
CA VAL A 8 -5.50 -0.71 -29.09
C VAL A 8 -6.41 -1.34 -28.04
N ILE A 9 -6.14 -1.06 -26.76
CA ILE A 9 -7.16 -1.23 -25.73
C ILE A 9 -8.23 -0.20 -26.08
N ALA A 10 -9.30 -0.66 -26.72
CA ALA A 10 -10.52 0.12 -26.84
C ALA A 10 -10.96 0.45 -25.41
N VAL A 11 -10.69 1.68 -24.97
CA VAL A 11 -11.32 2.25 -23.79
C VAL A 11 -12.77 2.46 -24.20
N SER A 12 -13.57 1.39 -24.09
CA SER A 12 -15.01 1.48 -24.12
C SER A 12 -15.39 2.51 -23.07
N TYR A 13 -15.92 3.66 -23.51
CA TYR A 13 -16.54 4.61 -22.61
C TYR A 13 -17.65 3.85 -21.89
N LEU A 14 -17.37 3.40 -20.67
CA LEU A 14 -18.33 2.69 -19.85
C LEU A 14 -19.50 3.64 -19.61
N THR A 15 -20.63 3.32 -20.22
CA THR A 15 -21.93 3.85 -19.84
C THR A 15 -22.07 3.70 -18.34
N THR A 16 -22.34 4.79 -17.64
CA THR A 16 -22.58 4.79 -16.20
C THR A 16 -23.83 3.97 -15.91
N VAL A 17 -23.66 2.70 -15.59
CA VAL A 17 -24.75 1.86 -15.06
C VAL A 17 -24.85 2.19 -13.57
N ASN A 18 -25.91 2.89 -13.18
CA ASN A 18 -26.27 3.08 -11.79
C ASN A 18 -27.19 1.92 -11.39
N ALA A 19 -26.65 0.86 -10.79
CA ALA A 19 -27.47 -0.11 -10.09
C ALA A 19 -27.95 0.51 -8.76
N GLN A 20 -29.25 0.43 -8.47
CA GLN A 20 -29.77 0.85 -7.17
C GLN A 20 -29.53 -0.24 -6.12
N THR A 21 -29.46 0.17 -4.85
CA THR A 21 -29.25 -0.67 -3.67
C THR A 21 -30.12 -1.94 -3.68
N SER A 22 -31.39 -1.79 -4.04
CA SER A 22 -32.39 -2.87 -4.06
C SER A 22 -32.09 -3.99 -5.05
N ASP A 23 -31.32 -3.71 -6.10
CA ASP A 23 -31.00 -4.70 -7.15
C ASP A 23 -29.84 -5.62 -6.72
N LEU A 24 -29.13 -5.25 -5.65
CA LEU A 24 -27.92 -5.92 -5.18
C LEU A 24 -28.08 -6.61 -3.82
N ASP A 25 -29.20 -6.43 -3.14
CA ASP A 25 -29.45 -6.97 -1.79
C ASP A 25 -29.25 -8.49 -1.71
N SER A 26 -29.69 -9.23 -2.74
CA SER A 26 -29.55 -10.69 -2.78
C SER A 26 -28.09 -11.15 -2.93
N VAL A 27 -27.26 -10.39 -3.62
CA VAL A 27 -25.84 -10.67 -3.82
C VAL A 27 -25.05 -10.26 -2.59
N VAL A 28 -25.31 -9.06 -2.06
CA VAL A 28 -24.63 -8.52 -0.86
C VAL A 28 -24.93 -9.36 0.37
N ALA A 29 -26.14 -9.92 0.52
CA ALA A 29 -26.49 -10.82 1.62
C ALA A 29 -25.59 -12.07 1.73
N THR A 30 -24.86 -12.43 0.67
CA THR A 30 -23.91 -13.57 0.68
C THR A 30 -22.51 -13.20 1.16
N TYR A 31 -22.22 -11.91 1.32
CA TYR A 31 -20.90 -11.43 1.73
C TYR A 31 -20.74 -11.50 3.25
N THR A 32 -19.50 -11.40 3.71
CA THR A 32 -19.13 -11.15 5.10
C THR A 32 -19.87 -9.93 5.62
N GLN A 33 -20.23 -9.97 6.91
CA GLN A 33 -20.98 -8.89 7.55
C GLN A 33 -20.22 -7.55 7.49
N ALA A 34 -18.90 -7.57 7.57
CA ALA A 34 -18.03 -6.42 7.35
C ALA A 34 -18.24 -5.78 5.97
N CYS A 35 -18.36 -6.60 4.92
CA CYS A 35 -18.53 -6.13 3.55
C CYS A 35 -19.94 -5.57 3.35
N GLN A 36 -20.96 -6.27 3.88
CA GLN A 36 -22.35 -5.83 3.84
C GLN A 36 -22.52 -4.42 4.38
N LEU A 37 -21.88 -4.12 5.51
CA LEU A 37 -21.89 -2.80 6.13
C LEU A 37 -21.41 -1.68 5.19
N VAL A 38 -20.19 -1.83 4.66
CA VAL A 38 -19.57 -0.77 3.86
C VAL A 38 -20.28 -0.63 2.51
N VAL A 39 -20.82 -1.73 1.99
CA VAL A 39 -21.63 -1.72 0.78
C VAL A 39 -22.96 -0.99 1.03
N ALA A 40 -23.68 -1.28 2.12
CA ALA A 40 -24.97 -0.67 2.45
C ALA A 40 -24.89 0.84 2.73
N TYR A 41 -23.79 1.32 3.34
CA TYR A 41 -23.64 2.73 3.71
C TYR A 41 -23.40 3.68 2.53
N ASN A 42 -22.99 3.18 1.36
CA ASN A 42 -22.54 4.06 0.26
C ASN A 42 -22.70 3.40 -1.12
N LEU A 43 -23.88 2.84 -1.40
CA LEU A 43 -24.13 2.09 -2.62
C LEU A 43 -24.45 3.01 -3.81
N THR A 44 -23.41 3.65 -4.32
CA THR A 44 -23.36 4.07 -5.72
C THR A 44 -22.14 3.39 -6.33
N VAL A 45 -22.34 2.17 -6.85
CA VAL A 45 -21.29 1.49 -7.62
C VAL A 45 -21.34 2.06 -9.03
N LEU A 46 -20.47 3.02 -9.29
CA LEU A 46 -20.32 3.61 -10.63
C LEU A 46 -19.40 2.70 -11.44
N CYS A 47 -19.89 2.21 -12.57
CA CYS A 47 -19.10 1.41 -13.52
C CYS A 47 -18.16 2.28 -14.34
N ASN A 48 -17.27 3.03 -13.70
CA ASN A 48 -16.12 3.61 -14.36
C ASN A 48 -14.86 3.14 -13.63
N TYR A 49 -13.74 3.07 -14.35
CA TYR A 49 -12.50 2.53 -13.81
C TYR A 49 -12.07 3.23 -12.51
N ILE A 50 -12.23 4.54 -12.42
CA ILE A 50 -11.87 5.34 -11.23
C ILE A 50 -12.73 4.89 -10.04
N SER A 51 -14.06 4.86 -10.18
CA SER A 51 -14.95 4.51 -9.08
C SER A 51 -14.87 3.04 -8.65
N ILE A 52 -14.58 2.12 -9.57
CA ILE A 52 -14.27 0.72 -9.23
C ILE A 52 -12.94 0.65 -8.48
N TYR A 53 -11.94 1.44 -8.88
CA TYR A 53 -10.68 1.50 -8.16
C TYR A 53 -10.86 2.10 -6.76
N ASP A 54 -11.54 3.24 -6.64
CA ASP A 54 -11.91 3.89 -5.37
C ASP A 54 -12.63 2.93 -4.43
N GLY A 55 -13.66 2.25 -4.93
CA GLY A 55 -14.40 1.25 -4.17
C GLY A 55 -13.53 0.06 -3.75
N TYR A 56 -12.62 -0.42 -4.60
CA TYR A 56 -11.70 -1.50 -4.26
C TYR A 56 -10.77 -1.08 -3.12
N PHE A 57 -10.22 0.13 -3.14
CA PHE A 57 -9.36 0.58 -2.06
C PHE A 57 -10.13 0.77 -0.76
N ASP A 58 -11.28 1.46 -0.81
CA ASP A 58 -12.09 1.74 0.37
C ASP A 58 -12.78 0.52 0.98
N ARG A 59 -13.03 -0.52 0.20
CA ARG A 59 -13.74 -1.72 0.66
C ARG A 59 -12.80 -2.90 0.85
N VAL A 60 -11.85 -3.11 -0.05
CA VAL A 60 -11.01 -4.32 -0.08
C VAL A 60 -9.61 -4.12 0.48
N LYS A 61 -8.91 -3.06 0.09
CA LYS A 61 -7.62 -2.74 0.73
C LYS A 61 -7.85 -2.26 2.15
N LEU A 62 -9.02 -1.67 2.41
CA LEU A 62 -9.52 -1.50 3.75
C LEU A 62 -10.22 -2.75 4.34
N GLY A 63 -10.28 -3.88 3.64
CA GLY A 63 -10.61 -5.25 4.13
C GLY A 63 -11.89 -5.40 4.91
N PHE A 64 -12.87 -4.61 4.51
CA PHE A 64 -14.27 -4.85 4.85
C PHE A 64 -14.85 -5.88 3.90
N CYS A 65 -14.43 -5.83 2.64
CA CYS A 65 -14.68 -6.85 1.66
C CYS A 65 -13.41 -7.65 1.40
N THR A 66 -13.57 -8.95 1.20
CA THR A 66 -12.59 -9.76 0.49
C THR A 66 -12.51 -9.31 -0.96
N GLU A 67 -11.40 -9.64 -1.63
CA GLU A 67 -11.27 -9.40 -3.07
C GLU A 67 -12.37 -10.12 -3.85
N ASN A 68 -12.71 -11.36 -3.47
CA ASN A 68 -13.77 -12.12 -4.12
C ASN A 68 -15.15 -11.45 -3.99
N GLU A 69 -15.50 -10.93 -2.81
CA GLU A 69 -16.77 -10.21 -2.62
C GLU A 69 -16.84 -8.94 -3.46
N TYR A 70 -15.75 -8.18 -3.52
CA TYR A 70 -15.71 -6.97 -4.33
C TYR A 70 -15.68 -7.26 -5.83
N ASN A 71 -14.98 -8.32 -6.25
CA ASN A 71 -14.94 -8.78 -7.62
C ASN A 71 -16.33 -9.25 -8.04
N ASN A 72 -17.02 -10.04 -7.20
CA ASN A 72 -18.39 -10.47 -7.45
C ASN A 72 -19.35 -9.26 -7.53
N LEU A 73 -19.21 -8.26 -6.65
CA LEU A 73 -19.99 -7.03 -6.70
C LEU A 73 -19.76 -6.26 -8.00
N THR A 74 -18.49 -6.13 -8.40
CA THR A 74 -18.09 -5.41 -9.63
C THR A 74 -18.55 -6.14 -10.88
N VAL A 75 -18.45 -7.47 -10.92
CA VAL A 75 -18.97 -8.32 -12.01
C VAL A 75 -20.48 -8.18 -12.11
N THR A 76 -21.19 -8.27 -10.98
CA THR A 76 -22.65 -8.18 -10.91
C THR A 76 -23.15 -6.84 -11.43
N VAL A 77 -22.49 -5.74 -11.05
CA VAL A 77 -22.94 -4.38 -11.41
C VAL A 77 -22.43 -3.93 -12.79
N CYS A 78 -21.20 -4.30 -13.15
CA CYS A 78 -20.49 -3.73 -14.31
C CYS A 78 -20.19 -4.73 -15.43
N GLY A 79 -20.53 -6.01 -15.26
CA GLY A 79 -20.46 -7.02 -16.32
C GLY A 79 -19.06 -7.36 -16.84
N GLY A 80 -18.01 -7.08 -16.07
CA GLY A 80 -16.61 -7.32 -16.47
C GLY A 80 -15.95 -8.48 -15.71
N ASN A 81 -14.92 -9.10 -16.30
CA ASN A 81 -14.05 -10.04 -15.61
C ASN A 81 -12.99 -9.27 -14.81
N VAL A 82 -13.03 -9.36 -13.48
CA VAL A 82 -11.96 -8.85 -12.61
C VAL A 82 -10.96 -9.98 -12.39
N THR A 83 -9.67 -9.71 -12.58
CA THR A 83 -8.61 -10.65 -12.24
C THR A 83 -8.41 -10.67 -10.72
N ASP A 84 -8.49 -11.85 -10.12
CA ASP A 84 -8.15 -12.05 -8.70
C ASP A 84 -6.70 -11.64 -8.45
N THR A 85 -6.46 -10.86 -7.39
CA THR A 85 -5.10 -10.58 -6.93
C THR A 85 -4.69 -11.71 -6.00
N GLU A 86 -3.42 -12.08 -6.03
CA GLU A 86 -2.87 -13.04 -5.08
C GLU A 86 -3.03 -12.49 -3.65
N VAL A 87 -3.74 -13.24 -2.80
CA VAL A 87 -3.95 -12.89 -1.39
C VAL A 87 -2.81 -13.50 -0.58
N SER A 88 -2.05 -12.66 0.13
CA SER A 88 -0.94 -13.16 0.94
C SER A 88 -1.43 -13.97 2.16
N PRO A 89 -0.56 -14.81 2.75
CA PRO A 89 -0.84 -15.48 4.02
C PRO A 89 -1.16 -14.49 5.15
N ALA A 90 -0.42 -13.38 5.25
CA ALA A 90 -0.65 -12.36 6.27
C ALA A 90 -2.04 -11.73 6.16
N ARG A 91 -2.47 -11.38 4.93
CA ARG A 91 -3.80 -10.80 4.69
C ARG A 91 -4.90 -11.79 5.01
N THR A 92 -4.76 -13.04 4.55
CA THR A 92 -5.72 -14.12 4.81
C THR A 92 -5.93 -14.30 6.31
N ASN A 93 -4.84 -14.39 7.09
CA ASN A 93 -4.91 -14.64 8.52
C ASN A 93 -5.51 -13.46 9.29
N PHE A 94 -5.12 -12.23 8.96
CA PHE A 94 -5.67 -11.04 9.61
C PHE A 94 -7.16 -10.89 9.31
N TYR A 95 -7.60 -11.10 8.06
CA TYR A 95 -9.01 -10.93 7.68
C TYR A 95 -9.90 -12.03 8.28
N ALA A 96 -9.39 -13.26 8.41
CA ALA A 96 -10.09 -14.30 9.16
C ALA A 96 -10.34 -13.88 10.62
N ALA A 97 -9.38 -13.22 11.27
CA ALA A 97 -9.58 -12.70 12.61
C ALA A 97 -10.58 -11.53 12.67
N VAL A 98 -10.55 -10.61 11.70
CA VAL A 98 -11.54 -9.52 11.58
C VAL A 98 -12.96 -10.06 11.42
N ASN A 99 -13.15 -11.13 10.65
CA ASN A 99 -14.46 -11.75 10.47
C ASN A 99 -14.99 -12.46 11.72
N ASN A 100 -14.12 -12.75 12.69
CA ASN A 100 -14.45 -13.44 13.93
C ASN A 100 -14.68 -12.50 15.13
N VAL A 101 -14.59 -11.18 14.95
CA VAL A 101 -14.94 -10.19 15.98
C VAL A 101 -16.33 -9.61 15.73
N SER A 102 -16.92 -8.96 16.74
CA SER A 102 -18.24 -8.33 16.67
C SER A 102 -18.33 -7.24 15.61
N HIS A 103 -19.55 -7.01 15.15
CA HIS A 103 -19.89 -5.97 14.19
C HIS A 103 -19.44 -4.57 14.63
N SER A 104 -19.61 -4.24 15.92
CA SER A 104 -19.13 -2.98 16.48
C SER A 104 -17.61 -2.87 16.37
N CYS A 105 -16.88 -3.96 16.68
CA CYS A 105 -15.44 -3.99 16.55
C CYS A 105 -14.98 -3.85 15.09
N GLN A 106 -15.60 -4.56 14.15
CA GLN A 106 -15.30 -4.42 12.71
C GLN A 106 -15.46 -2.96 12.24
N SER A 107 -16.55 -2.31 12.65
CA SER A 107 -16.81 -0.90 12.34
C SER A 107 -15.76 0.03 12.97
N ASN A 108 -15.28 -0.28 14.18
CA ASN A 108 -14.25 0.54 14.81
C ASN A 108 -12.87 0.35 14.17
N ILE A 109 -12.55 -0.85 13.69
CA ILE A 109 -11.34 -1.12 12.90
C ILE A 109 -11.29 -0.19 11.69
N TYR A 110 -12.42 -0.01 10.98
CA TYR A 110 -12.53 0.95 9.87
C TYR A 110 -12.20 2.37 10.31
N ALA A 111 -12.92 2.83 11.34
CA ALA A 111 -12.80 4.20 11.84
C ALA A 111 -11.36 4.48 12.27
N CYS A 112 -10.73 3.53 12.98
CA CYS A 112 -9.35 3.66 13.44
C CYS A 112 -8.33 3.70 12.31
N ILE A 113 -8.45 2.81 11.33
CA ILE A 113 -7.51 2.80 10.20
C ILE A 113 -7.66 4.07 9.37
N LYS A 114 -8.88 4.58 9.16
CA LYS A 114 -9.10 5.82 8.39
C LYS A 114 -8.80 7.09 9.16
N LYS A 115 -8.50 7.06 10.46
CA LYS A 115 -8.17 8.29 11.20
C LYS A 115 -6.91 8.98 10.65
N SER A 116 -5.90 8.24 10.23
CA SER A 116 -4.64 8.78 9.71
C SER A 116 -4.13 7.98 8.51
N VAL A 117 -3.31 8.63 7.66
CA VAL A 117 -2.62 7.99 6.54
C VAL A 117 -1.59 6.93 6.95
N ILE A 118 -1.05 7.00 8.18
CA ILE A 118 -0.05 6.03 8.67
C ILE A 118 -0.65 4.64 8.82
N PRO A 119 -1.71 4.42 9.63
CA PRO A 119 -2.33 3.09 9.73
C PRO A 119 -2.90 2.60 8.38
N MET A 120 -3.31 3.51 7.48
CA MET A 120 -3.67 3.14 6.11
C MET A 120 -2.48 2.52 5.35
N ALA A 121 -1.34 3.20 5.28
CA ALA A 121 -0.17 2.74 4.56
C ALA A 121 0.44 1.46 5.17
N VAL A 122 0.59 1.42 6.50
CA VAL A 122 1.08 0.24 7.25
C VAL A 122 0.21 -0.97 6.93
N ARG A 123 -1.10 -0.78 6.83
CA ARG A 123 -2.00 -1.86 6.50
C ARG A 123 -1.99 -2.26 5.03
N GLN A 124 -2.00 -1.31 4.11
CA GLN A 124 -1.95 -1.60 2.66
C GLN A 124 -0.71 -2.41 2.30
N GLN A 125 0.39 -2.20 3.02
CA GLN A 125 1.62 -2.98 2.94
C GLN A 125 1.69 -4.14 3.94
N GLU A 126 0.54 -4.55 4.49
CA GLU A 126 0.37 -5.78 5.27
C GLU A 126 1.26 -5.92 6.50
N GLN A 127 1.70 -4.81 7.08
CA GLN A 127 2.40 -4.79 8.36
C GLN A 127 1.40 -4.88 9.52
N PHE A 128 0.56 -5.92 9.54
CA PHE A 128 -0.54 -6.04 10.50
C PHE A 128 -0.06 -6.07 11.96
N CYS A 129 1.05 -6.75 12.25
CA CYS A 129 1.59 -6.77 13.62
C CYS A 129 2.01 -5.37 14.09
N SER A 130 2.70 -4.62 13.21
CA SER A 130 3.05 -3.22 13.46
C SER A 130 1.80 -2.35 13.62
N LEU A 131 0.78 -2.55 12.76
CA LEU A 131 -0.52 -1.87 12.84
C LEU A 131 -1.15 -2.03 14.23
N MET A 132 -1.12 -3.23 14.82
CA MET A 132 -1.70 -3.47 16.15
C MET A 132 -0.87 -2.89 17.31
N SER A 133 0.34 -2.41 17.03
CA SER A 133 1.26 -1.80 18.00
C SER A 133 1.53 -0.32 17.74
N LEU A 134 0.87 0.27 16.73
CA LEU A 134 1.05 1.67 16.36
C LEU A 134 0.61 2.62 17.48
N ASN A 135 1.30 3.74 17.57
CA ASN A 135 0.90 4.91 18.32
C ASN A 135 1.07 6.14 17.42
N VAL A 136 -0.04 6.76 17.02
CA VAL A 136 -0.04 7.92 16.13
C VAL A 136 -0.74 9.05 16.87
N ASN A 137 -0.11 10.23 16.94
CA ASN A 137 -0.64 11.39 17.66
C ASN A 137 -1.01 11.08 19.14
N GLY A 138 -0.27 10.20 19.80
CA GLY A 138 -0.53 9.82 21.20
C GLY A 138 -1.70 8.85 21.40
N THR A 139 -2.37 8.42 20.32
CA THR A 139 -3.42 7.39 20.38
C THR A 139 -2.85 6.05 19.90
N SER A 140 -2.82 5.05 20.78
CA SER A 140 -2.43 3.70 20.39
C SER A 140 -3.53 3.00 19.58
N SER A 141 -3.17 2.02 18.76
CA SER A 141 -4.16 1.18 18.06
C SER A 141 -5.11 0.49 19.02
N GLU A 142 -4.60 0.03 20.17
CA GLU A 142 -5.43 -0.52 21.25
C GLU A 142 -6.43 0.50 21.76
N GLN A 143 -5.97 1.70 22.13
CA GLN A 143 -6.84 2.76 22.61
C GLN A 143 -7.89 3.10 21.57
N CYS A 144 -7.49 3.28 20.30
CA CYS A 144 -8.42 3.58 19.23
C CYS A 144 -9.52 2.51 19.11
N LEU A 145 -9.11 1.24 19.13
CA LEU A 145 -10.03 0.11 18.93
C LEU A 145 -10.91 -0.16 20.14
N THR A 146 -10.46 0.14 21.36
CA THR A 146 -11.14 -0.25 22.61
C THR A 146 -11.86 0.89 23.33
N THR A 147 -11.80 2.14 22.83
CA THR A 147 -12.58 3.26 23.40
C THR A 147 -13.72 3.72 22.50
N GLY A 148 -14.84 4.12 23.12
CA GLY A 148 -16.05 4.63 22.46
C GLY A 148 -17.26 3.69 22.56
N ASP A 149 -18.40 4.12 22.03
CA ASP A 149 -19.70 3.42 22.13
C ASP A 149 -19.82 2.20 21.19
N TYR A 150 -18.94 2.11 20.19
CA TYR A 150 -18.84 1.01 19.21
C TYR A 150 -17.43 0.46 19.19
N ASN A 151 -16.92 0.01 20.34
CA ASN A 151 -15.55 -0.45 20.50
C ASN A 151 -15.40 -1.97 20.36
N CYS A 152 -14.17 -2.38 20.06
CA CYS A 152 -13.72 -3.72 20.33
C CYS A 152 -13.59 -3.92 21.84
N THR A 153 -14.01 -5.07 22.32
CA THR A 153 -13.61 -5.55 23.64
C THR A 153 -12.10 -5.83 23.67
N GLN A 154 -11.54 -5.89 24.87
CA GLN A 154 -10.13 -6.27 25.05
C GLN A 154 -9.82 -7.66 24.49
N VAL A 155 -10.78 -8.59 24.60
CA VAL A 155 -10.65 -9.96 24.08
C VAL A 155 -10.52 -9.96 22.56
N GLU A 156 -11.39 -9.21 21.88
CA GLU A 156 -11.34 -9.06 20.42
C GLU A 156 -10.05 -8.38 19.97
N PHE A 157 -9.61 -7.33 20.67
CA PHE A 157 -8.32 -6.69 20.38
C PHE A 157 -7.16 -7.69 20.49
N ASN A 158 -7.11 -8.49 21.56
CA ASN A 158 -6.06 -9.49 21.76
C ASN A 158 -6.11 -10.60 20.69
N GLN A 159 -7.30 -11.00 20.24
CA GLN A 159 -7.47 -11.94 19.13
C GLN A 159 -6.91 -11.37 17.81
N LEU A 160 -7.27 -10.12 17.49
CA LEU A 160 -6.75 -9.42 16.32
C LEU A 160 -5.23 -9.28 16.37
N LYS A 161 -4.68 -8.90 17.54
CA LYS A 161 -3.23 -8.74 17.75
C LYS A 161 -2.48 -10.06 17.58
N THR A 162 -3.03 -11.14 18.14
CA THR A 162 -2.44 -12.48 18.01
C THR A 162 -2.38 -12.91 16.55
N ALA A 163 -3.49 -12.76 15.80
CA ALA A 163 -3.53 -13.11 14.39
C ALA A 163 -2.64 -12.20 13.52
N ALA A 164 -2.61 -10.90 13.82
CA ALA A 164 -1.77 -9.94 13.11
C ALA A 164 -0.27 -10.25 13.27
N CYS A 165 0.14 -10.81 14.40
CA CYS A 165 1.54 -11.11 14.73
C CYS A 165 1.94 -12.58 14.52
N SER A 166 1.01 -13.48 14.21
CA SER A 166 1.31 -14.91 14.02
C SER A 166 1.85 -15.24 12.62
N VAL A 167 1.70 -14.34 11.65
CA VAL A 167 2.21 -14.50 10.27
C VAL A 167 3.12 -13.34 9.93
N ASN A 168 4.38 -13.64 9.63
CA ASN A 168 5.41 -12.66 9.30
C ASN A 168 5.80 -12.63 7.81
N SER A 169 5.17 -13.48 6.99
CA SER A 169 5.40 -13.53 5.55
C SER A 169 4.30 -12.81 4.76
N THR A 170 4.73 -11.93 3.86
CA THR A 170 3.87 -11.28 2.87
C THR A 170 4.61 -11.20 1.54
N THR A 171 3.85 -11.19 0.44
CA THR A 171 4.34 -10.92 -0.92
C THR A 171 4.28 -9.43 -1.28
N VAL A 172 3.73 -8.58 -0.41
CA VAL A 172 3.57 -7.13 -0.64
C VAL A 172 4.85 -6.38 -0.24
N ASP A 173 5.27 -5.43 -1.07
CA ASP A 173 6.37 -4.52 -0.73
C ASP A 173 6.01 -3.67 0.50
N GLN A 174 6.90 -3.68 1.50
CA GLN A 174 6.74 -2.98 2.78
C GLN A 174 7.69 -1.80 2.96
N ASN A 175 8.45 -1.41 1.93
CA ASN A 175 9.51 -0.41 2.06
C ASN A 175 9.01 0.91 2.65
N PHE A 176 7.92 1.46 2.10
CA PHE A 176 7.38 2.74 2.54
C PHE A 176 6.88 2.73 3.98
N SER A 177 6.11 1.71 4.38
CA SER A 177 5.60 1.57 5.75
C SER A 177 6.73 1.30 6.74
N ARG A 178 7.79 0.57 6.37
CA ARG A 178 8.99 0.44 7.21
C ARG A 178 9.69 1.78 7.40
N ALA A 179 9.82 2.58 6.34
CA ALA A 179 10.38 3.93 6.44
C ALA A 179 9.52 4.84 7.34
N LEU A 180 8.19 4.82 7.18
CA LEU A 180 7.25 5.54 8.06
C LEU A 180 7.44 5.17 9.52
N LEU A 181 7.49 3.86 9.83
CA LEU A 181 7.65 3.36 11.19
C LEU A 181 9.02 3.68 11.80
N ASN A 182 10.05 3.90 10.98
CA ASN A 182 11.39 4.28 11.41
C ASN A 182 11.56 5.80 11.66
N THR A 183 10.58 6.62 11.29
CA THR A 183 10.60 8.05 11.65
C THR A 183 10.21 8.27 13.11
N THR A 184 10.59 9.41 13.66
CA THR A 184 10.22 9.81 15.02
C THR A 184 8.71 10.00 15.17
N SER A 185 8.18 9.82 16.38
CA SER A 185 6.75 10.04 16.67
C SER A 185 6.29 11.46 16.34
N ARG A 186 7.17 12.46 16.51
CA ARG A 186 6.91 13.85 16.11
C ARG A 186 6.76 13.97 14.59
N CYS A 187 7.64 13.33 13.82
CA CYS A 187 7.54 13.32 12.36
C CYS A 187 6.27 12.58 11.90
N GLN A 188 5.97 11.39 12.45
CA GLN A 188 4.74 10.65 12.18
C GLN A 188 3.47 11.47 12.45
N SER A 189 3.49 12.26 13.53
CA SER A 189 2.38 13.14 13.88
C SER A 189 2.19 14.24 12.82
N MET A 190 3.29 14.87 12.38
CA MET A 190 3.24 15.89 11.33
C MET A 190 2.82 15.32 9.97
N ILE A 191 3.32 14.15 9.59
CA ILE A 191 2.90 13.45 8.35
C ILE A 191 1.38 13.24 8.35
N SER A 192 0.82 12.80 9.48
CA SER A 192 -0.62 12.59 9.62
C SER A 192 -1.39 13.91 9.45
N GLN A 193 -0.97 14.97 10.14
CA GLN A 193 -1.60 16.29 10.07
C GLN A 193 -1.54 16.89 8.66
N CYS A 194 -0.36 16.85 8.02
CA CYS A 194 -0.17 17.34 6.66
C CYS A 194 -1.08 16.61 5.66
N ALA A 195 -1.14 15.28 5.74
CA ALA A 195 -2.00 14.52 4.86
C ALA A 195 -3.49 14.73 5.14
N GLU A 196 -3.89 15.00 6.38
CA GLU A 196 -5.28 15.37 6.72
C GLU A 196 -5.69 16.72 6.14
N THR A 197 -4.76 17.66 5.99
CA THR A 197 -5.02 18.98 5.38
C THR A 197 -5.04 18.98 3.84
N SER A 198 -4.52 17.92 3.20
CA SER A 198 -4.52 17.78 1.74
C SER A 198 -5.36 16.57 1.31
N THR A 199 -6.53 16.85 0.74
CA THR A 199 -7.41 15.83 0.15
C THR A 199 -6.66 15.00 -0.89
N GLU A 200 -5.81 15.62 -1.71
CA GLU A 200 -4.97 14.96 -2.70
C GLU A 200 -3.98 14.00 -2.05
N ALA A 201 -3.25 14.43 -1.01
CA ALA A 201 -2.26 13.58 -0.34
C ALA A 201 -2.90 12.36 0.32
N ARG A 202 -4.02 12.59 1.01
CA ARG A 202 -4.81 11.50 1.61
C ARG A 202 -5.32 10.53 0.56
N ARG A 203 -5.82 11.04 -0.56
CA ARG A 203 -6.30 10.24 -1.69
C ARG A 203 -5.16 9.44 -2.32
N ASP A 204 -3.99 10.03 -2.53
CA ASP A 204 -2.86 9.34 -3.13
C ASP A 204 -2.33 8.23 -2.21
N VAL A 205 -2.29 8.44 -0.89
CA VAL A 205 -2.03 7.36 0.07
C VAL A 205 -3.13 6.29 0.00
N LEU A 206 -4.40 6.68 -0.07
CA LEU A 206 -5.50 5.72 -0.24
C LEU A 206 -5.25 4.84 -1.48
N PHE A 207 -4.73 5.39 -2.59
CA PHE A 207 -4.41 4.64 -3.80
C PHE A 207 -3.02 3.99 -3.84
N GLN A 208 -2.31 3.90 -2.71
CA GLN A 208 -0.92 3.40 -2.65
C GLN A 208 0.06 4.16 -3.56
N LYS A 209 -0.27 5.40 -3.95
CA LYS A 209 0.59 6.31 -4.71
C LYS A 209 1.47 7.13 -3.77
N TYR A 210 2.22 6.44 -2.92
CA TYR A 210 3.02 7.08 -1.87
C TYR A 210 4.07 8.05 -2.43
N CYS A 211 4.64 7.77 -3.61
CA CYS A 211 5.59 8.68 -4.24
C CYS A 211 4.92 9.99 -4.68
N ASP A 212 3.70 9.90 -5.24
CA ASP A 212 2.96 11.07 -5.69
C ASP A 212 2.54 11.93 -4.50
N SER A 213 2.08 11.29 -3.40
CA SER A 213 1.69 12.02 -2.19
C SER A 213 2.83 12.85 -1.58
N LEU A 214 4.07 12.37 -1.68
CA LEU A 214 5.28 13.08 -1.22
C LEU A 214 5.76 14.17 -2.20
N LYS A 215 5.24 14.20 -3.43
CA LYS A 215 5.58 15.19 -4.47
C LYS A 215 4.53 16.30 -4.59
N ILE A 216 3.45 16.22 -3.82
CA ILE A 216 2.37 17.22 -3.88
C ILE A 216 2.92 18.59 -3.50
N ASN A 217 2.68 19.53 -4.40
CA ASN A 217 2.81 20.95 -4.17
C ASN A 217 1.39 21.52 -4.22
N SER A 218 0.89 21.96 -3.06
CA SER A 218 -0.45 22.51 -2.93
C SER A 218 -0.38 23.99 -2.55
N ASN A 219 -1.53 24.65 -2.51
CA ASN A 219 -1.62 26.02 -2.00
C ASN A 219 -1.21 26.14 -0.52
N ALA A 220 -1.21 25.02 0.22
CA ALA A 220 -0.76 24.94 1.62
C ALA A 220 0.76 24.69 1.76
N GLY A 221 1.50 24.63 0.65
CA GLY A 221 2.92 24.30 0.62
C GLY A 221 3.19 22.92 0.01
N SER A 222 4.48 22.61 -0.13
CA SER A 222 4.94 21.27 -0.51
C SER A 222 4.80 20.28 0.65
N ALA A 223 4.68 18.99 0.33
CA ALA A 223 4.70 17.93 1.34
C ALA A 223 5.98 18.00 2.21
N GLU A 224 7.13 18.33 1.60
CA GLU A 224 8.39 18.48 2.32
C GLU A 224 8.35 19.64 3.34
N GLU A 225 7.88 20.82 2.92
CA GLU A 225 7.75 21.99 3.80
C GLU A 225 6.81 21.70 4.96
N CYS A 226 5.67 21.06 4.69
CA CYS A 226 4.71 20.70 5.73
C CYS A 226 5.32 19.71 6.73
N PHE A 227 5.98 18.65 6.26
CA PHE A 227 6.56 17.63 7.14
C PHE A 227 7.67 18.21 8.03
N LYS A 228 8.44 19.17 7.51
CA LYS A 228 9.54 19.82 8.22
C LYS A 228 9.10 21.04 9.04
N GLN A 229 7.81 21.39 9.02
CA GLN A 229 7.27 22.49 9.80
C GLN A 229 7.62 22.34 11.29
N ASP A 230 8.03 23.44 11.91
CA ASP A 230 8.48 23.51 13.31
C ASP A 230 9.63 22.53 13.65
N GLY A 231 10.35 22.01 12.65
CA GLY A 231 11.37 20.98 12.82
C GLY A 231 10.78 19.64 13.28
N ALA A 232 9.56 19.31 12.85
CA ALA A 232 8.89 18.05 13.21
C ALA A 232 9.55 16.82 12.56
N CYS A 233 9.81 16.87 11.25
CA CYS A 233 10.65 15.91 10.54
C CYS A 233 12.02 16.53 10.21
N THR A 234 13.06 15.72 10.30
CA THR A 234 14.39 16.05 9.75
C THR A 234 14.43 15.82 8.23
N SER A 235 15.39 16.44 7.53
CA SER A 235 15.61 16.15 6.11
C SER A 235 15.92 14.67 5.86
N ALA A 236 16.68 14.03 6.75
CA ALA A 236 17.02 12.61 6.63
C ALA A 236 15.79 11.70 6.74
N GLU A 237 14.84 12.01 7.62
CA GLU A 237 13.55 11.28 7.69
C GLU A 237 12.74 11.47 6.41
N PHE A 238 12.68 12.69 5.87
CA PHE A 238 11.96 12.95 4.62
C PHE A 238 12.61 12.22 3.43
N ASP A 239 13.93 12.28 3.29
CA ASP A 239 14.66 11.61 2.23
C ASP A 239 14.50 10.08 2.29
N MET A 240 14.48 9.52 3.51
CA MET A 240 14.19 8.09 3.72
C MET A 240 12.79 7.72 3.23
N LEU A 241 11.77 8.53 3.54
CA LEU A 241 10.40 8.31 3.06
C LEU A 241 10.31 8.41 1.54
N LYS A 242 10.94 9.44 0.97
CA LYS A 242 10.96 9.67 -0.49
C LYS A 242 11.65 8.53 -1.22
N LEU A 243 12.81 8.09 -0.73
CA LEU A 243 13.54 6.95 -1.29
C LEU A 243 12.71 5.66 -1.22
N ALA A 244 12.04 5.41 -0.08
CA ALA A 244 11.23 4.22 0.10
C ALA A 244 9.94 4.21 -0.75
N ALA A 245 9.39 5.39 -1.05
CA ALA A 245 8.17 5.53 -1.85
C ALA A 245 8.45 5.58 -3.36
N CYS A 246 9.50 6.28 -3.79
CA CYS A 246 9.80 6.57 -5.19
C CYS A 246 10.90 5.66 -5.78
N GLY A 247 11.61 4.90 -4.95
CA GLY A 247 12.82 4.18 -5.34
C GLY A 247 14.03 5.10 -5.51
N GLN A 248 15.18 4.52 -5.85
CA GLN A 248 16.31 5.32 -6.33
C GLN A 248 15.91 5.91 -7.68
N GLU A 249 15.86 7.23 -7.80
CA GLU A 249 15.96 7.87 -9.11
C GLU A 249 17.26 7.35 -9.72
N ALA A 250 17.16 6.55 -10.78
CA ALA A 250 18.33 6.16 -11.54
C ALA A 250 18.95 7.47 -12.03
N THR A 251 20.00 7.92 -11.35
CA THR A 251 20.91 8.92 -11.89
C THR A 251 21.44 8.31 -13.17
N THR A 252 20.79 8.64 -14.28
CA THR A 252 21.36 8.52 -15.61
C THR A 252 22.58 9.42 -15.57
N SER A 253 23.71 8.86 -15.13
CA SER A 253 25.02 9.46 -15.35
C SER A 253 25.12 9.62 -16.85
N THR A 254 24.77 10.80 -17.32
CA THR A 254 25.18 11.30 -18.63
C THR A 254 26.70 11.30 -18.56
N VAL A 255 27.30 10.16 -18.94
CA VAL A 255 28.69 10.11 -19.34
C VAL A 255 28.73 11.02 -20.56
N ILE A 256 29.06 12.28 -20.31
CA ILE A 256 29.50 13.20 -21.33
C ILE A 256 30.76 12.54 -21.87
N SER A 257 30.58 11.80 -22.96
CA SER A 257 31.65 11.27 -23.77
C SER A 257 32.56 12.45 -24.12
N PRO A 258 33.81 12.49 -23.67
CA PRO A 258 34.68 13.60 -24.00
C PRO A 258 34.90 13.58 -25.51
N THR A 259 34.49 14.67 -26.15
CA THR A 259 34.78 14.98 -27.53
C THR A 259 36.29 14.91 -27.74
N SER A 260 36.76 13.87 -28.42
CA SER A 260 38.16 13.73 -28.82
C SER A 260 38.42 14.52 -30.10
N PRO A 261 39.34 15.50 -30.13
CA PRO A 261 39.87 15.99 -31.39
C PRO A 261 40.94 15.04 -31.94
N ARG A 262 40.83 14.80 -33.24
CA ARG A 262 41.84 14.30 -34.20
C ARG A 262 43.31 14.49 -33.77
N ASN A 263 44.12 13.41 -33.77
CA ASN A 263 45.07 13.05 -34.85
C ASN A 263 46.27 12.18 -34.38
N THR A 264 46.63 11.25 -35.28
CA THR A 264 47.96 10.63 -35.56
C THR A 264 48.41 9.35 -34.83
N ALA A 265 48.60 8.34 -35.69
CA ALA A 265 49.26 7.04 -35.61
C ALA A 265 50.35 6.78 -34.55
N THR A 266 50.45 5.55 -34.04
CA THR A 266 51.40 4.49 -34.50
C THR A 266 51.27 3.22 -33.61
N ASN A 267 51.47 2.05 -34.20
CA ASN A 267 51.45 0.67 -33.67
C ASN A 267 52.12 0.44 -32.30
N ILE A 268 51.64 -0.56 -31.54
CA ILE A 268 52.41 -1.76 -31.06
C ILE A 268 51.49 -2.79 -30.35
N SER A 269 51.61 -4.03 -30.86
CA SER A 269 51.43 -5.40 -30.32
C SER A 269 50.92 -5.68 -28.89
N ALA A 270 49.95 -6.61 -28.87
CA ALA A 270 49.63 -7.72 -27.96
C ALA A 270 50.36 -7.89 -26.61
N ALA A 271 49.57 -8.12 -25.55
CA ALA A 271 49.77 -9.21 -24.60
C ALA A 271 48.47 -9.49 -23.82
N SER A 272 47.96 -10.70 -23.96
CA SER A 272 46.89 -11.31 -23.16
C SER A 272 47.37 -11.54 -21.73
N VAL A 273 46.55 -11.25 -20.72
CA VAL A 273 46.74 -11.79 -19.37
C VAL A 273 45.47 -12.51 -18.95
N ILE A 274 45.63 -13.83 -18.89
CA ILE A 274 44.76 -14.84 -18.31
C ILE A 274 44.91 -14.75 -16.78
N PHE A 275 43.81 -14.75 -16.03
CA PHE A 275 43.80 -15.05 -14.60
C PHE A 275 42.87 -16.23 -14.34
N VAL A 276 43.45 -17.33 -13.86
CA VAL A 276 42.80 -18.61 -13.52
C VAL A 276 43.32 -19.02 -12.14
N LEU A 277 42.42 -19.63 -11.34
CA LEU A 277 42.59 -20.33 -10.06
C LEU A 277 42.60 -19.44 -8.80
N SER A 278 41.92 -19.81 -7.71
CA SER A 278 41.88 -21.16 -7.14
C SER A 278 40.63 -21.44 -6.28
N LEU A 279 40.18 -22.69 -6.40
CA LEU A 279 39.25 -23.42 -5.55
C LEU A 279 40.04 -23.98 -4.34
N SER A 280 39.47 -23.98 -3.14
CA SER A 280 39.84 -24.96 -2.11
C SER A 280 38.61 -25.41 -1.33
N ALA A 281 38.35 -26.72 -1.44
CA ALA A 281 37.39 -27.47 -0.66
C ALA A 281 38.05 -28.00 0.61
N ALA A 282 37.30 -28.11 1.70
CA ALA A 282 37.64 -28.96 2.84
C ALA A 282 36.42 -29.79 3.23
N PHE A 283 36.54 -31.09 2.99
CA PHE A 283 35.65 -32.17 3.41
C PHE A 283 36.34 -32.90 4.57
N CYS A 284 35.63 -33.13 5.68
CA CYS A 284 35.83 -34.17 6.70
C CYS A 284 34.46 -34.28 7.41
N GLY A 285 33.70 -35.37 7.45
CA GLY A 285 34.06 -36.79 7.51
C GLY A 285 33.91 -37.27 8.96
N GLY A 286 32.86 -38.05 9.27
CA GLY A 286 32.69 -38.64 10.60
C GLY A 286 31.36 -39.37 10.81
N PHE A 287 31.35 -40.66 10.43
CA PHE A 287 30.36 -41.67 10.80
C PHE A 287 30.51 -42.06 12.28
N PHE A 288 29.39 -42.15 13.01
CA PHE A 288 28.97 -43.26 13.88
C PHE A 288 27.45 -43.18 14.07
#